data_AF-A0A954YVN9-F1
#
_entry.id   AF-A0A954YVN9-F1
#
_cell.length_a   1.000
_cell.length_b   1.000
_cell.length_c   1.000
_cell.angle_alpha   90.00
_cell.angle_beta   90.00
_cell.angle_gamma   90.00
#
_symmetry.space_group_name_H-M   'P 1'
#
loop_
_entity.id
_entity.type
_entity.pdbx_description
1 polymer ?
#
loop_
_entity_poly.entity_id
_entity_poly.type
_entity_poly.pdbx_seq_one_letter_code
_entity_poly.pdbx_strand_id
1 'polypeptide(L)'
;MFVIVVAIVWVVVVSVYCFRATRTFWTGWILSVAIGIMPFLLLMLPGGFTVREQGLFLEFASTAIFLATIIGILIALQRDDRNQNYVKRCRECGYNLTGNVSGVCPECGSVIV
;
A
#
# COMPACT_ATOMS: atom_id res chain seq x y z
N MET A 1 -17.58 -13.77 -17.35
CA MET A 1 -17.98 -13.99 -15.94
C MET A 1 -16.78 -14.16 -15.02
N PHE A 2 -15.83 -15.06 -15.33
CA PHE A 2 -14.64 -15.31 -14.50
C PHE A 2 -13.81 -14.06 -14.18
N VAL A 3 -13.54 -13.22 -15.20
CA VAL A 3 -12.77 -11.96 -15.05
C VAL A 3 -13.41 -10.99 -14.05
N ILE A 4 -14.74 -10.91 -14.05
CA ILE A 4 -15.49 -10.02 -13.16
C ILE A 4 -15.39 -10.51 -11.71
N VAL A 5 -15.52 -11.83 -11.49
CA VAL A 5 -15.40 -12.43 -10.16
C VAL A 5 -13.98 -12.24 -9.61
N VAL A 6 -12.95 -12.44 -10.44
CA VAL A 6 -11.55 -12.20 -10.04
C VAL A 6 -11.33 -10.73 -9.70
N ALA A 7 -11.84 -9.79 -10.50
CA ALA A 7 -11.73 -8.35 -10.21
C ALA A 7 -12.42 -7.96 -8.89
N ILE A 8 -13.61 -8.50 -8.61
CA ILE A 8 -14.35 -8.23 -7.38
C ILE A 8 -13.61 -8.80 -6.16
N VAL A 9 -13.18 -10.06 -6.22
CA VAL A 9 -12.43 -10.70 -5.12
C VAL A 9 -11.14 -9.93 -4.85
N TRP A 10 -10.43 -9.51 -5.90
CA TRP A 10 -9.21 -8.75 -5.78
C TRP A 10 -9.45 -7.37 -5.13
N VAL A 11 -10.49 -6.64 -5.57
CA VAL A 11 -10.92 -5.37 -4.96
C VAL A 11 -11.22 -5.54 -3.48
N VAL A 12 -11.96 -6.58 -3.10
CA VAL A 12 -12.35 -6.82 -1.70
C VAL A 12 -11.15 -7.19 -0.84
N VAL A 13 -10.30 -8.11 -1.29
CA VAL A 13 -9.10 -8.54 -0.55
C VAL A 13 -8.16 -7.36 -0.34
N VAL A 14 -7.90 -6.57 -1.39
CA VAL A 14 -7.02 -5.42 -1.26
C VAL A 14 -7.67 -4.34 -0.38
N SER A 15 -8.97 -4.08 -0.49
CA SER A 15 -9.67 -3.13 0.39
C SER A 15 -9.62 -3.52 1.88
N VAL A 16 -9.80 -4.81 2.20
CA VAL A 16 -9.75 -5.32 3.57
C VAL A 16 -8.33 -5.28 4.13
N TYR A 17 -7.32 -5.58 3.30
CA TYR A 17 -5.91 -5.48 3.68
C TYR A 17 -5.47 -4.00 3.85
N CYS A 18 -5.96 -3.12 2.96
CA CYS A 18 -5.72 -1.66 2.98
C CYS A 18 -6.35 -0.96 4.17
N PHE A 19 -7.50 -1.43 4.68
CA PHE A 19 -8.21 -0.77 5.78
C PHE A 19 -7.37 -0.71 7.07
N ARG A 20 -6.39 -1.60 7.23
CA ARG A 20 -5.45 -1.58 8.36
C ARG A 20 -4.22 -0.68 8.15
N ALA A 21 -3.92 -0.27 6.92
CA ALA A 21 -2.66 0.42 6.59
C ALA A 21 -2.87 1.92 6.29
N THR A 22 -2.12 2.76 7.02
CA THR A 22 -2.02 4.24 6.99
C THR A 22 -2.56 5.04 5.76
N ARG A 23 -3.07 6.25 6.04
CA ARG A 23 -3.72 7.23 5.12
C ARG A 23 -3.01 7.50 3.77
N THR A 24 -1.70 7.29 3.67
CA THR A 24 -0.93 7.45 2.41
C THR A 24 -1.11 6.28 1.44
N PHE A 25 -1.60 5.14 1.90
CA PHE A 25 -1.89 3.98 1.07
C PHE A 25 -3.21 4.12 0.30
N TRP A 26 -4.21 4.75 0.92
CA TRP A 26 -5.51 5.03 0.32
C TRP A 26 -5.41 5.88 -0.95
N THR A 27 -4.54 6.90 -0.95
CA THR A 27 -4.31 7.74 -2.13
C THR A 27 -3.69 6.96 -3.29
N GLY A 28 -2.79 6.01 -2.99
CA GLY A 28 -2.19 5.14 -4.00
C GLY A 28 -3.22 4.18 -4.60
N TRP A 29 -4.09 3.61 -3.76
CA TRP A 29 -5.12 2.67 -4.20
C TRP A 29 -6.18 3.33 -5.09
N ILE A 30 -6.66 4.52 -4.72
CA ILE A 30 -7.62 5.29 -5.53
C ILE A 30 -7.02 5.63 -6.91
N LEU A 31 -5.74 6.00 -6.95
CA LEU A 31 -5.03 6.28 -8.22
C LEU A 31 -4.95 5.02 -9.09
N SER A 32 -4.59 3.86 -8.52
CA SER A 32 -4.54 2.60 -9.28
C SER A 32 -5.90 2.18 -9.84
N VAL A 33 -6.97 2.33 -9.05
CA VAL A 33 -8.34 2.04 -9.49
C VAL A 33 -8.78 3.00 -10.59
N ALA A 34 -8.50 4.31 -10.44
CA ALA A 34 -8.81 5.30 -11.47
C ALA A 34 -8.06 5.00 -12.78
N ILE A 35 -6.77 4.64 -12.71
CA ILE A 35 -5.96 4.25 -13.87
C ILE A 35 -6.49 2.96 -14.52
N GLY A 36 -7.01 2.00 -13.75
CA GLY A 36 -7.60 0.78 -14.30
C GLY A 36 -8.98 0.98 -14.94
N ILE A 37 -9.79 1.89 -14.39
CA ILE A 37 -11.15 2.18 -14.90
C ILE A 37 -11.11 3.11 -16.12
N MET A 38 -10.15 4.02 -16.21
CA MET A 38 -10.09 5.03 -17.27
C MET A 38 -10.00 4.43 -18.70
N PRO A 39 -9.18 3.39 -18.97
CA PRO A 39 -9.18 2.68 -20.26
C PRO A 39 -10.52 1.99 -20.54
N PHE A 40 -11.17 1.43 -19.51
CA PHE A 40 -12.47 0.79 -19.66
C PHE A 40 -13.57 1.80 -20.03
N LEU A 41 -13.52 3.01 -19.46
CA LEU A 41 -14.42 4.11 -19.82
C LEU A 41 -14.14 4.64 -21.23
N LEU A 42 -12.87 4.74 -21.65
CA LEU A 42 -12.52 5.12 -23.02
C LEU A 42 -13.01 4.10 -24.06
N LEU A 43 -13.02 2.81 -23.71
CA LEU A 43 -13.56 1.75 -24.56
C LEU A 43 -15.09 1.79 -24.72
N MET A 44 -15.81 2.48 -23.82
CA MET A 44 -17.26 2.70 -23.93
C MET A 44 -17.61 3.87 -24.86
N LEU A 45 -16.64 4.65 -25.33
CA LEU A 45 -16.89 5.73 -26.28
C LEU A 45 -17.17 5.15 -27.68
N PRO A 46 -18.22 5.61 -28.38
CA PRO A 46 -18.53 5.16 -29.72
C PRO A 46 -17.45 5.64 -30.71
N GLY A 47 -16.49 4.76 -31.01
CA GLY A 47 -15.42 5.04 -31.95
C GLY A 47 -14.16 4.19 -31.72
N GLY A 48 -14.04 3.09 -32.47
CA GLY A 48 -12.79 2.87 -33.22
C GLY A 48 -11.65 2.05 -32.63
N PHE A 49 -11.87 1.08 -31.73
CA PHE A 49 -10.83 0.09 -31.43
C PHE A 49 -11.19 -1.29 -31.95
N THR A 50 -10.26 -1.90 -32.69
CA THR A 50 -10.40 -3.29 -33.16
C THR A 50 -10.23 -4.26 -31.97
N VAL A 51 -10.93 -5.40 -31.99
CA VAL A 51 -10.90 -6.41 -30.90
C VAL A 51 -9.47 -6.83 -30.52
N ARG A 52 -8.54 -6.80 -31.48
CA ARG A 52 -7.12 -7.14 -31.28
C ARG A 52 -6.35 -6.09 -30.48
N GLU A 53 -6.63 -4.80 -30.70
CA GLU A 53 -5.99 -3.71 -29.95
C GLU A 53 -6.50 -3.63 -28.51
N GLN A 54 -7.75 -4.04 -28.29
CA GLN A 54 -8.36 -4.11 -26.96
C GLN A 54 -7.68 -5.15 -26.05
N GLY A 55 -7.33 -6.33 -26.60
CA GLY A 55 -6.67 -7.38 -25.83
C GLY A 55 -5.29 -6.95 -25.33
N LEU A 56 -4.49 -6.33 -26.21
CA LEU A 56 -3.16 -5.85 -25.85
C LEU A 56 -3.22 -4.80 -24.73
N PHE A 57 -4.18 -3.87 -24.82
CA PHE A 57 -4.34 -2.81 -23.83
C PHE A 57 -4.75 -3.35 -22.46
N LEU A 58 -5.65 -4.36 -22.43
CA LEU A 58 -6.05 -5.01 -21.18
C LEU A 58 -4.87 -5.72 -20.51
N GLU A 59 -4.06 -6.46 -21.27
CA GLU A 59 -2.88 -7.18 -20.77
C GLU A 59 -1.83 -6.22 -20.16
N PHE A 60 -1.58 -5.09 -20.82
CA PHE A 60 -0.66 -4.07 -20.28
C PHE A 60 -1.22 -3.41 -19.03
N ALA A 61 -2.51 -3.06 -19.02
CA ALA A 61 -3.15 -2.43 -17.87
C ALA A 61 -3.18 -3.37 -16.65
N SER A 62 -3.53 -4.65 -16.83
CA SER A 62 -3.54 -5.63 -15.74
C SER A 62 -2.15 -5.86 -15.16
N THR A 63 -1.12 -5.96 -16.03
CA THR A 63 0.27 -6.13 -15.60
C THR A 63 0.77 -4.90 -14.82
N ALA A 64 0.45 -3.69 -15.29
CA ALA A 64 0.84 -2.45 -14.60
C ALA A 64 0.19 -2.34 -13.22
N ILE A 65 -1.11 -2.66 -13.09
CA ILE A 65 -1.83 -2.64 -11.81
C ILE A 65 -1.24 -3.69 -10.85
N PHE A 66 -0.94 -4.89 -11.36
CA PHE A 66 -0.34 -5.95 -10.55
C PHE A 66 1.02 -5.53 -9.97
N LEU A 67 1.90 -4.98 -10.81
CA LEU A 67 3.21 -4.49 -10.38
C LEU A 67 3.10 -3.33 -9.37
N ALA A 68 2.24 -2.35 -9.63
CA ALA A 68 2.00 -1.24 -8.72
C ALA A 68 1.53 -1.72 -7.33
N THR A 69 0.71 -2.78 -7.30
CA THR A 69 0.20 -3.37 -6.06
C THR A 69 1.30 -4.08 -5.29
N ILE A 70 2.14 -4.89 -5.96
CA ILE A 70 3.30 -5.53 -5.33
C ILE A 70 4.23 -4.48 -4.73
N ILE A 71 4.56 -3.43 -5.49
CA ILE A 71 5.41 -2.33 -5.02
C ILE A 71 4.79 -1.64 -3.80
N GLY A 72 3.48 -1.37 -3.84
CA GLY A 72 2.75 -0.80 -2.70
C GLY A 72 2.85 -1.67 -1.44
N ILE A 73 2.64 -2.98 -1.57
CA ILE A 73 2.76 -3.94 -0.46
C ILE A 73 4.18 -3.93 0.10
N LEU A 74 5.21 -3.98 -0.75
CA LEU A 74 6.61 -3.97 -0.30
C LEU A 74 6.94 -2.68 0.47
N ILE A 75 6.48 -1.52 0.00
CA ILE A 75 6.66 -0.24 0.70
C ILE A 75 5.92 -0.23 2.04
N ALA A 76 4.71 -0.79 2.09
CA ALA A 76 3.93 -0.88 3.32
C ALA A 76 4.61 -1.77 4.37
N LEU A 77 5.12 -2.93 3.96
CA LEU A 77 5.87 -3.84 4.83
C LEU A 77 7.16 -3.18 5.36
N GLN A 78 7.90 -2.46 4.50
CA GLN A 78 9.09 -1.72 4.93
C GLN A 78 8.79 -0.57 5.89
N ARG A 79 7.59 0.02 5.82
CA ARG A 79 7.17 1.09 6.74
C ARG A 79 6.81 0.57 8.12
N ASP A 80 6.23 -0.63 8.22
CA ASP A 80 5.86 -1.21 9.50
C ASP A 80 7.11 -1.54 10.35
N ASP A 81 8.15 -2.10 9.74
CA ASP A 81 9.44 -2.36 10.42
C ASP A 81 10.14 -1.07 10.91
N ARG A 82 10.00 0.04 10.19
CA ARG A 82 10.53 1.33 10.65
C ARG A 82 9.77 1.89 11.86
N ASN A 83 8.48 1.59 11.97
CA ASN A 83 7.64 2.11 13.05
C ASN A 83 7.64 1.19 14.29
N GLN A 84 7.93 -0.11 14.13
CA GLN A 84 8.10 -1.03 15.27
C GLN A 84 9.42 -0.83 16.02
N ASN A 85 10.40 -0.16 15.43
CA ASN A 85 11.61 0.28 16.13
C ASN A 85 11.38 1.43 17.14
N TYR A 86 10.14 1.84 17.38
CA TYR A 86 9.77 3.02 18.17
C TYR A 86 9.09 2.77 19.52
N VAL A 87 9.28 1.58 20.11
CA VAL A 87 9.15 1.46 21.57
C VAL A 87 10.53 1.52 22.22
N LYS A 88 11.34 2.51 21.82
CA LYS A 88 12.44 3.02 22.63
C LYS A 88 11.86 3.88 23.75
N ARG A 89 11.05 3.30 24.63
CA ARG A 89 10.59 3.99 25.85
C ARG A 89 11.30 3.38 27.04
N CYS A 90 11.70 4.21 27.99
CA CYS A 90 12.22 3.72 29.25
C CYS A 90 11.15 2.90 29.96
N ARG A 91 11.49 1.68 30.41
CA ARG A 91 10.55 0.78 31.09
C ARG A 91 10.13 1.30 32.47
N GLU A 92 10.93 2.15 33.10
CA GLU A 92 10.63 2.70 34.42
C GLU A 92 9.76 3.95 34.35
N CYS A 93 10.18 4.97 33.57
CA CYS A 93 9.50 6.27 33.55
C CYS A 93 8.66 6.52 32.29
N GLY A 94 8.75 5.66 31.28
CA GLY A 94 8.04 5.84 30.00
C GLY A 94 8.64 6.89 29.08
N TYR A 95 9.77 7.51 29.46
CA TYR A 95 10.43 8.55 28.66
C TYR A 95 10.83 8.02 27.28
N ASN A 96 10.69 8.86 26.25
CA ASN A 96 11.04 8.49 24.88
C ASN A 96 12.57 8.54 24.68
N LEU A 97 13.18 7.37 24.62
CA LEU A 97 14.62 7.14 24.38
C LEU A 97 15.01 7.22 22.89
N THR A 98 14.13 7.76 22.04
CA THR A 98 14.46 8.04 20.64
C THR A 98 15.70 8.92 20.54
N GLY A 99 16.74 8.43 19.86
CA GLY A 99 17.99 9.18 19.67
C GLY A 99 18.89 9.25 20.89
N ASN A 100 18.57 8.55 21.99
CA ASN A 100 19.48 8.49 23.14
C ASN A 100 20.65 7.55 22.86
N VAL A 101 21.87 8.08 22.97
CA VAL A 101 23.14 7.33 22.78
C VAL A 101 23.89 7.07 24.08
N SER A 102 23.46 7.64 25.20
CA SER A 102 24.18 7.56 26.48
C SER A 102 24.05 6.19 27.15
N GLY A 103 23.10 5.35 26.74
CA GLY A 103 22.77 4.10 27.43
C GLY A 103 22.09 4.31 28.80
N VAL A 104 21.75 5.54 29.16
CA VAL A 104 21.13 5.90 30.46
C VAL A 104 19.97 6.87 30.23
N CYS A 105 18.83 6.65 30.89
CA CYS A 105 17.67 7.52 30.78
C CYS A 105 17.94 8.89 31.44
N PRO A 106 17.72 10.03 30.75
CA PRO A 106 17.97 11.35 31.33
C PRO A 106 16.97 11.77 32.41
N GLU A 107 15.77 11.16 32.44
CA GLU A 107 14.73 11.48 33.42
C GLU A 107 14.91 10.70 34.73
N CYS A 108 15.06 9.37 34.64
CA CYS A 108 15.11 8.51 35.83
C CYS A 108 16.50 7.94 36.14
N GLY A 109 17.48 8.12 35.27
CA GLY A 109 18.83 7.57 35.47
C GLY A 109 18.96 6.06 35.26
N SER A 110 17.89 5.36 34.86
CA SER A 110 17.93 3.92 34.62
C SER A 110 18.84 3.57 33.45
N VAL A 111 19.64 2.51 33.58
CA VAL A 111 20.42 1.97 32.47
C VAL A 111 19.47 1.34 31.45
N ILE A 112 19.63 1.74 30.19
CA ILE A 112 18.85 1.25 29.06
C ILE A 112 19.53 -0.03 28.59
N VAL A 113 18.98 -1.17 28.98
CA VAL A 113 19.48 -2.51 28.64
C VAL A 113 18.87 -3.01 27.34
#